data_AF-A0A511J3J8-F1
#
_entry.id   AF-A0A511J3J8-F1
#
_cell.length_a   1.000
_cell.length_b   1.000
_cell.length_c   1.000
_cell.angle_alpha   90.00
_cell.angle_beta   90.00
_cell.angle_gamma   90.00
#
_symmetry.space_group_name_H-M   'P 1'
#
loop_
_entity.id
_entity.type
_entity.pdbx_description
1 polymer ?
#
loop_
_entity_poly.entity_id
_entity_poly.type
_entity_poly.pdbx_seq_one_letter_code
_entity_poly.pdbx_strand_id
1 'polypeptide(L)' 'MNFLNHKKEFYDFSEDILSDIIAEGYDKDEILVEFKNRKSKMHVSFRNIVKDTLTNSKAMTKEELAAEIGL' A
#
# COMPACT_ATOMS: atom_id res chain seq x y z
N MET A 1 31.17 10.63 -8.77
CA MET A 1 30.30 10.13 -7.68
C MET A 1 29.12 9.43 -8.33
N ASN A 2 29.03 8.11 -8.19
CA ASN A 2 27.92 7.33 -8.74
C ASN A 2 26.79 7.34 -7.69
N PHE A 3 25.76 8.16 -7.89
CA PHE A 3 24.56 8.12 -7.05
C PHE A 3 23.77 6.88 -7.43
N LEU A 4 24.00 5.77 -6.74
CA LEU A 4 23.13 4.61 -6.82
C LEU A 4 21.78 5.04 -6.25
N ASN A 5 20.87 5.38 -7.17
CA ASN A 5 19.51 5.81 -6.90
C ASN A 5 18.69 4.57 -6.49
N HIS A 6 19.00 3.97 -5.34
CA HIS A 6 18.13 2.99 -4.70
C HIS A 6 16.97 3.73 -4.03
N LYS A 7 16.20 4.50 -4.81
CA LYS A 7 14.88 4.90 -4.37
C LYS A 7 14.06 3.63 -4.40
N LYS A 8 13.93 2.94 -3.26
CA LYS A 8 12.79 2.04 -3.04
C LYS A 8 11.58 2.80 -3.54
N GLU A 9 10.91 2.28 -4.57
CA GLU A 9 9.74 2.98 -5.08
C GLU A 9 8.78 3.15 -3.91
N PHE A 10 8.16 4.33 -3.78
CA PHE A 10 7.25 4.61 -2.67
C PHE A 10 6.14 3.55 -2.53
N TYR A 11 5.83 2.86 -3.62
CA TYR A 11 4.82 1.80 -3.70
C TYR A 11 5.38 0.38 -3.65
N ASP A 12 6.69 0.19 -3.47
CA ASP A 12 7.29 -1.13 -3.30
C ASP A 12 7.35 -1.53 -1.83
N PHE A 13 6.42 -2.39 -1.44
CA PHE A 13 6.31 -2.98 -0.10
C PHE A 13 6.78 -4.44 -0.08
N SER A 14 7.54 -4.88 -1.08
CA SER A 14 7.93 -6.29 -1.19
C SER A 14 8.75 -6.76 0.02
N GLU A 15 9.70 -5.95 0.51
CA GLU A 15 10.50 -6.28 1.70
C GLU A 15 9.66 -6.30 2.99
N ASP A 16 8.71 -5.36 3.10
CA ASP A 16 7.82 -5.26 4.26
C ASP A 16 6.89 -6.48 4.32
N ILE A 17 6.25 -6.83 3.20
CA ILE A 17 5.40 -8.02 3.07
C ILE A 17 6.18 -9.29 3.41
N LEU A 18 7.40 -9.42 2.91
CA LEU A 18 8.22 -10.61 3.16
C LEU A 18 8.66 -10.69 4.64
N SER A 19 9.00 -9.55 5.25
CA SER A 19 9.37 -9.46 6.66
C SER A 19 8.21 -9.89 7.56
N ASP A 20 6.99 -9.45 7.26
CA ASP A 20 5.79 -9.84 7.99
C ASP A 20 5.54 -11.35 7.90
N ILE A 21 5.62 -11.93 6.70
CA ILE A 21 5.43 -13.38 6.50
C ILE A 21 6.47 -14.19 7.27
N ILE A 22 7.73 -13.75 7.29
CA ILE A 22 8.80 -14.42 8.05
C ILE A 22 8.52 -14.30 9.56
N ALA A 23 8.11 -13.13 10.04
CA ALA A 23 7.81 -12.90 11.45
C ALA A 23 6.60 -13.71 11.95
N GLU A 24 5.63 -13.96 11.09
CA GLU A 24 4.44 -14.79 11.37
C GLU A 24 4.76 -16.29 11.36
N GLY A 25 5.93 -16.71 10.86
CA GLY A 25 6.41 -18.09 10.97
C GLY A 25 5.77 -19.06 9.98
N TYR A 26 5.36 -18.60 8.80
CA TYR A 26 4.86 -19.47 7.74
C TYR A 26 5.88 -20.53 7.31
N ASP A 27 5.37 -21.71 6.95
CA ASP A 27 6.22 -22.76 6.41
C ASP A 27 6.89 -22.31 5.10
N LYS A 28 8.11 -22.80 4.88
CA LYS A 28 8.94 -22.40 3.73
C LYS A 28 8.21 -22.55 2.39
N ASP A 29 7.40 -23.61 2.28
CA ASP A 29 6.64 -23.93 1.06
C ASP A 29 5.42 -23.01 0.87
N GLU A 30 4.96 -22.35 1.94
CA GLU A 30 3.83 -21.42 1.94
C GLU A 30 4.28 -19.96 1.75
N ILE A 31 5.52 -19.61 2.07
CA ILE A 31 6.05 -18.23 1.98
C ILE A 31 5.78 -17.61 0.60
N LEU A 32 6.05 -18.34 -0.48
CA LEU A 32 5.86 -17.82 -1.84
C LEU A 32 4.39 -17.62 -2.18
N VAL A 33 3.51 -18.49 -1.67
CA VAL A 33 2.06 -18.39 -1.87
C VAL A 33 1.53 -17.16 -1.15
N GLU A 34 1.90 -16.99 0.13
CA GLU A 34 1.47 -15.85 0.93
C GLU A 34 2.02 -14.52 0.41
N PHE A 35 3.26 -14.51 -0.04
CA PHE A 35 3.85 -13.33 -0.66
C PHE A 35 3.04 -12.86 -1.88
N LYS A 36 2.70 -13.79 -2.78
CA LYS A 36 1.87 -13.50 -3.96
C LYS A 36 0.45 -13.05 -3.56
N ASN A 37 -0.15 -13.71 -2.58
CA ASN A 37 -1.49 -13.39 -2.09
C ASN A 37 -1.56 -11.97 -1.52
N ARG A 38 -0.64 -11.62 -0.61
CA ARG A 38 -0.59 -10.30 0.04
C ARG A 38 -0.26 -9.19 -0.95
N LYS A 39 0.70 -9.42 -1.85
CA LYS A 39 1.03 -8.47 -2.92
C LYS A 39 -0.17 -8.20 -3.83
N SER A 40 -0.89 -9.23 -4.25
CA SER A 40 -2.10 -9.10 -5.06
C SER A 40 -3.22 -8.35 -4.33
N LYS A 41 -3.51 -8.73 -3.07
CA LYS A 41 -4.53 -8.08 -2.23
C LYS A 41 -4.23 -6.60 -2.03
N MET A 42 -2.97 -6.23 -1.79
CA MET A 42 -2.56 -4.83 -1.66
C MET A 42 -2.87 -4.01 -2.91
N HIS A 43 -2.55 -4.53 -4.11
CA HIS A 43 -2.90 -3.86 -5.37
C HIS A 43 -4.41 -3.73 -5.57
N VAL A 44 -5.19 -4.73 -5.17
CA VAL A 44 -6.66 -4.67 -5.21
C VAL A 44 -7.19 -3.61 -4.25
N SER A 45 -6.70 -3.57 -3.02
CA SER A 45 -7.10 -2.57 -2.01
C SER A 45 -6.84 -1.15 -2.48
N PHE A 46 -5.66 -0.87 -3.06
CA PHE A 46 -5.39 0.45 -3.63
C PHE A 46 -6.36 0.83 -4.75
N ARG A 47 -6.67 -0.12 -5.66
CA ARG A 47 -7.68 0.13 -6.72
C ARG A 47 -9.07 0.39 -6.14
N ASN A 48 -9.45 -0.33 -5.08
CA ASN A 48 -10.74 -0.14 -4.42
C ASN A 48 -10.81 1.23 -3.74
N ILE A 49 -9.77 1.67 -3.03
CA ILE A 49 -9.70 3.01 -2.43
C ILE A 49 -9.87 4.09 -3.51
N VAL A 50 -9.15 3.97 -4.63
CA VAL A 50 -9.27 4.91 -5.75
C VAL A 50 -10.70 4.92 -6.30
N LYS A 51 -11.27 3.74 -6.53
CA LYS A 51 -12.64 3.60 -7.04
C LYS A 51 -13.66 4.22 -6.08
N ASP A 52 -13.60 3.88 -4.80
CA ASP A 52 -14.52 4.36 -3.77
C ASP A 52 -14.41 5.87 -3.60
N THR A 53 -13.20 6.43 -3.68
CA THR A 53 -12.97 7.88 -3.68
C THR A 53 -13.63 8.51 -4.90
N LEU A 54 -13.41 7.96 -6.11
CA LEU A 54 -14.03 8.50 -7.32
C LEU A 54 -15.56 8.41 -7.31
N THR A 55 -16.14 7.39 -6.68
CA THR A 55 -17.60 7.20 -6.67
C THR A 55 -18.29 7.91 -5.52
N ASN A 56 -17.66 7.99 -4.35
CA ASN A 56 -18.32 8.42 -3.11
C ASN A 56 -17.68 9.65 -2.46
N SER A 57 -16.50 10.09 -2.91
CA SER A 57 -15.93 11.33 -2.35
C SER A 57 -16.63 12.55 -2.89
N LYS A 58 -16.95 13.47 -1.98
CA LYS A 58 -17.30 14.84 -2.34
C LYS A 58 -16.00 15.54 -2.71
N ALA A 59 -15.89 15.99 -3.97
CA ALA A 59 -14.81 16.90 -4.34
C ALA A 59 -14.90 18.14 -3.44
N MET A 60 -13.81 18.41 -2.73
CA MET A 60 -13.73 19.53 -1.79
C MET A 60 -12.38 20.22 -1.90
N THR A 61 -12.34 21.53 -1.64
CA THR A 61 -11.11 22.30 -1.56
C THR A 61 -10.37 22.02 -0.25
N LYS A 62 -9.13 22.50 -0.17
CA LYS A 62 -8.33 22.40 1.05
C LYS A 62 -9.00 23.12 2.22
N GLU A 63 -9.59 24.27 1.97
CA GLU A 63 -10.31 25.08 2.95
C GLU A 63 -11.58 24.37 3.43
N GLU A 64 -12.32 23.73 2.52
CA GLU A 64 -13.50 22.93 2.85
C GLU A 64 -13.13 21.72 3.70
N LEU A 65 -12.04 21.02 3.36
CA LEU A 65 -11.54 19.90 4.16
C LEU A 65 -11.10 20.33 5.55
N ALA A 66 -10.35 21.44 5.66
CA ALA A 66 -9.88 21.97 6.94
C ALA A 66 -11.07 22.31 7.87
N ALA A 67 -12.08 23.00 7.33
CA ALA A 67 -13.30 23.30 8.05
C ALA A 67 -14.07 22.03 8.50
N GLU A 68 -14.09 20.98 7.67
CA GLU A 68 -14.76 19.70 8.00
C GLU A 68 -14.05 18.92 9.12
N ILE A 69 -12.72 18.94 9.15
CA ILE A 69 -11.92 18.21 10.16
C ILE A 69 -11.52 19.06 11.38
N GLY A 70 -11.96 20.32 11.44
CA GLY A 70 -11.71 21.22 12.56
C GLY A 70 -10.28 21.77 12.63
N LEU A 71 -9.62 21.96 11.49
CA LEU A 71 -8.30 22.59 11.35
C LEU A 71 -8.40 24.04 10.84
#